data_AF-A0A0C2FEZ3-F1
#
_entry.id   AF-A0A0C2FEZ3-F1
#
_cell.length_a   1.000
_cell.length_b   1.000
_cell.length_c   1.000
_cell.angle_alpha   90.00
_cell.angle_beta   90.00
_cell.angle_gamma   90.00
#
_symmetry.space_group_name_H-M   'P 1'
#
loop_
_entity.id
_entity.type
_entity.pdbx_description
1 polymer ?
#
loop_
_entity_poly.entity_id
_entity_poly.type
_entity_poly.pdbx_seq_one_letter_code
_entity_poly.pdbx_strand_id
1 'polypeptide(L)'
;MSTDARNATKSILMHDLDMVHVAVVPVPPPQPAIQCNLEEILKPPAERQAVKELRENQKMGHFTRQMIYKRTEKEWKSIPKSYAIAPPRP
;
A
#
# COMPACT_ATOMS: atom_id res chain seq x y z
N MET A 1 -19.44 -17.38 -24.99
CA MET A 1 -20.70 -17.46 -25.77
C MET A 1 -21.11 -16.07 -26.21
N SER A 2 -21.72 -15.93 -27.38
CA SER A 2 -22.36 -14.67 -27.80
C SER A 2 -23.53 -14.32 -26.87
N THR A 3 -23.96 -13.06 -26.88
CA THR A 3 -25.17 -12.60 -26.17
C THR A 3 -26.39 -13.40 -26.59
N ASP A 4 -26.52 -13.66 -27.88
CA ASP A 4 -27.72 -14.28 -28.45
C ASP A 4 -27.81 -15.75 -28.06
N ALA A 5 -26.68 -16.45 -28.06
CA ALA A 5 -26.61 -17.82 -27.57
C ALA A 5 -26.96 -17.91 -26.08
N ARG A 6 -26.51 -16.96 -25.24
CA ARG A 6 -26.87 -16.93 -23.82
C ARG A 6 -28.37 -16.72 -23.59
N ASN A 7 -28.99 -15.83 -24.36
CA ASN A 7 -30.42 -15.54 -24.26
C ASN A 7 -31.25 -16.76 -24.70
N ALA A 8 -30.86 -17.41 -25.80
CA ALA A 8 -31.51 -18.64 -26.26
C ALA A 8 -31.41 -19.77 -25.22
N THR A 9 -30.21 -20.04 -24.69
CA THR A 9 -30.01 -21.08 -23.67
C THR A 9 -30.79 -20.79 -22.39
N LYS A 10 -30.82 -19.52 -21.94
CA LYS A 10 -31.62 -19.12 -20.78
C LYS A 10 -33.11 -19.37 -21.01
N SER A 11 -33.61 -19.07 -22.21
CA SER A 11 -35.01 -19.31 -22.57
C SER A 11 -35.37 -20.79 -22.55
N ILE A 12 -34.49 -21.66 -23.08
CA ILE A 12 -34.73 -23.10 -23.11
C ILE A 12 -34.83 -23.65 -21.68
N LEU A 13 -33.86 -23.34 -20.82
CA LEU A 13 -33.78 -23.87 -19.46
C LEU A 13 -34.88 -23.29 -18.53
N MET A 14 -35.37 -22.08 -18.81
CA MET A 14 -36.49 -21.49 -18.06
C MET A 14 -37.83 -22.20 -18.30
N HIS A 15 -37.96 -22.91 -19.42
CA HIS A 15 -39.16 -23.68 -19.76
C HIS A 15 -39.03 -25.17 -19.44
N ASP A 16 -37.92 -25.58 -18.85
CA ASP A 16 -37.71 -26.94 -18.36
C ASP A 16 -38.49 -27.14 -17.06
N LEU A 17 -39.30 -28.19 -16.99
CA LEU A 17 -40.16 -28.49 -15.83
C LEU A 17 -39.34 -28.98 -14.64
N ASP A 18 -38.14 -29.51 -14.87
CA ASP A 18 -37.24 -30.01 -13.82
C ASP A 18 -36.46 -28.87 -13.15
N MET A 19 -36.42 -27.68 -13.78
CA MET A 19 -35.63 -26.54 -13.33
C MET A 19 -36.48 -25.53 -12.56
N VAL A 20 -36.18 -25.35 -11.28
CA VAL A 20 -36.88 -24.36 -10.43
C VAL A 20 -36.42 -22.92 -10.69
N HIS A 21 -35.14 -22.73 -11.00
CA HIS A 21 -34.57 -21.41 -11.27
C HIS A 21 -33.32 -21.50 -12.16
N VAL A 22 -33.16 -20.55 -13.09
CA VAL A 22 -32.02 -20.48 -14.01
C VAL A 22 -31.40 -19.09 -13.98
N ALA A 23 -30.11 -19.03 -13.66
CA ALA A 23 -29.32 -17.81 -13.67
C ALA A 23 -28.07 -18.01 -14.55
N VAL A 24 -27.75 -17.00 -15.36
CA VAL A 24 -26.51 -16.96 -16.14
C VAL A 24 -25.56 -16.00 -15.43
N VAL A 25 -24.53 -16.54 -14.80
CA VAL A 25 -23.56 -15.75 -14.04
C VAL A 25 -22.32 -15.50 -14.91
N PRO A 26 -21.93 -14.23 -15.15
CA PRO A 26 -20.67 -13.94 -15.81
C PRO A 26 -19.52 -14.33 -14.87
N VAL A 27 -18.68 -15.25 -15.31
CA VAL A 27 -17.45 -15.58 -14.59
C VAL A 27 -16.40 -14.52 -14.97
N PRO A 28 -15.85 -13.78 -14.01
CA PRO A 28 -14.77 -12.85 -14.30
C PRO A 28 -13.57 -13.62 -14.88
N PRO A 29 -12.75 -13.00 -15.74
CA PRO A 29 -11.54 -13.65 -16.21
C PRO A 29 -10.69 -14.08 -15.02
N PRO A 30 -9.96 -15.21 -15.12
CA PRO A 30 -9.06 -15.63 -14.06
C PRO A 30 -8.10 -14.49 -13.77
N GLN A 31 -8.24 -13.89 -12.59
CA GLN A 31 -7.28 -12.90 -12.13
C GLN A 31 -5.93 -13.60 -12.01
N PRO A 32 -4.82 -12.95 -12.38
CA PRO A 32 -3.50 -13.51 -12.11
C PRO A 32 -3.44 -13.84 -10.62
N ALA A 33 -2.87 -14.99 -10.28
CA ALA A 33 -2.73 -15.41 -8.90
C ALA A 33 -2.05 -14.27 -8.12
N ILE A 34 -2.75 -13.72 -7.12
CA ILE A 34 -2.19 -12.71 -6.23
C ILE A 34 -1.04 -13.39 -5.50
N GLN A 35 0.18 -13.04 -5.86
CA GLN A 35 1.36 -13.58 -5.21
C GLN A 35 1.42 -13.00 -3.80
N CYS A 36 1.33 -13.88 -2.79
CA CYS A 36 1.28 -13.45 -1.40
C CYS A 36 2.67 -12.97 -0.96
N ASN A 37 2.90 -11.65 -0.93
CA ASN A 37 4.14 -11.03 -0.43
C ASN A 37 4.13 -10.89 1.10
N LEU A 38 3.77 -11.95 1.84
CA LEU A 38 3.71 -11.90 3.30
C LEU A 38 5.08 -11.56 3.93
N GLU A 39 6.16 -12.13 3.37
CA GLU A 39 7.53 -11.87 3.81
C GLU A 39 7.92 -10.40 3.72
N GLU A 40 7.42 -9.68 2.71
CA GLU A 40 7.68 -8.25 2.57
C GLU A 40 6.85 -7.42 3.55
N ILE A 41 5.58 -7.80 3.76
CA ILE A 41 4.66 -7.11 4.67
C ILE A 41 5.16 -7.20 6.12
N LEU A 42 5.74 -8.34 6.50
CA LEU A 42 6.28 -8.55 7.84
C LEU A 42 7.57 -7.77 8.11
N LYS A 43 8.29 -7.31 7.08
CA LYS A 43 9.49 -6.48 7.28
C LYS A 43 9.14 -5.14 7.93
N PRO A 44 10.05 -4.56 8.73
CA PRO A 44 9.91 -3.20 9.23
C PRO A 44 9.72 -2.19 8.10
N PRO A 45 8.95 -1.10 8.29
CA PRO A 45 8.68 -0.12 7.23
C PRO A 45 9.93 0.47 6.56
N ALA A 46 11.06 0.57 7.27
CA ALA A 46 12.32 1.07 6.71
C ALA A 46 12.97 0.11 5.70
N GLU A 47 12.66 -1.18 5.79
CA GLU A 47 13.28 -2.24 4.97
C GLU A 47 12.39 -2.70 3.82
N ARG A 48 11.09 -2.36 3.85
CA ARG A 48 10.15 -2.68 2.77
C ARG A 48 10.56 -2.02 1.46
N GLN A 49 10.58 -2.79 0.37
CA GLN A 49 10.96 -2.29 -0.97
C GLN A 49 10.03 -1.18 -1.43
N ALA A 50 8.72 -1.36 -1.30
CA ALA A 50 7.73 -0.34 -1.63
C ALA A 50 7.99 1.01 -0.92
N VAL A 51 8.46 0.99 0.34
CA VAL A 51 8.76 2.22 1.09
C VAL A 51 10.07 2.86 0.64
N LYS A 52 11.08 2.05 0.30
CA LYS A 52 12.33 2.55 -0.28
C LYS A 52 12.08 3.24 -1.61
N GLU A 53 11.33 2.62 -2.50
CA GLU A 53 10.97 3.17 -3.82
C GLU A 53 10.23 4.51 -3.71
N LEU A 54 9.30 4.61 -2.75
CA LEU A 54 8.59 5.86 -2.44
C LEU A 54 9.54 6.95 -1.94
N ARG A 55 10.55 6.61 -1.13
CA ARG A 55 11.52 7.58 -0.57
C ARG A 55 12.56 8.02 -1.59
N GLU A 56 13.09 7.09 -2.39
CA GLU A 56 14.17 7.35 -3.36
C GLU A 56 13.73 8.34 -4.45
N ASN A 57 12.48 8.24 -4.89
CA ASN A 57 11.92 9.15 -5.89
C ASN A 57 11.24 10.39 -5.30
N GLN A 58 11.19 10.50 -3.97
CA GLN A 58 10.60 11.66 -3.31
C GLN A 58 11.52 12.87 -3.44
N LYS A 59 11.36 13.61 -4.54
CA LYS A 59 11.95 14.95 -4.70
C LYS A 59 11.26 15.90 -3.73
N MET A 60 11.78 15.97 -2.50
CA MET A 60 11.39 17.01 -1.55
C MET A 60 11.66 18.38 -2.18
N GLY A 61 10.64 19.22 -2.24
CA GLY A 61 10.76 20.57 -2.75
C GLY A 61 11.86 21.36 -2.01
N HIS A 62 12.50 22.30 -2.71
CA HIS A 62 13.61 23.09 -2.18
C HIS A 62 13.26 23.77 -0.84
N PHE A 63 12.06 24.34 -0.72
CA PHE A 63 11.57 24.97 0.50
C PHE A 63 11.48 23.98 1.68
N THR A 64 10.88 22.81 1.46
CA THR A 64 10.72 21.79 2.50
C THR A 64 12.08 21.25 2.96
N ARG A 65 13.04 21.09 2.03
CA ARG A 65 14.43 20.74 2.37
C ARG A 65 15.09 21.79 3.26
N GLN A 66 14.95 23.08 2.94
CA GLN A 66 15.50 24.16 3.76
C GLN A 66 14.87 24.22 5.16
N MET A 67 13.56 23.99 5.26
CA MET A 67 12.86 23.96 6.56
C MET A 67 13.34 22.81 7.45
N ILE A 68 13.51 21.61 6.88
CA ILE A 68 14.06 20.46 7.61
C ILE A 68 15.48 20.77 8.08
N TYR A 69 16.34 21.29 7.19
CA TYR A 69 17.71 21.64 7.52
C TYR A 69 17.80 22.65 8.68
N LYS A 70 17.05 23.75 8.61
CA LYS A 70 17.01 24.76 9.68
C LYS A 70 16.52 24.19 11.01
N ARG A 71 15.53 23.28 10.97
CA ARG A 71 15.04 22.60 12.17
C ARG A 71 16.11 21.70 12.78
N THR A 72 16.78 20.88 11.97
CA THR A 72 17.85 20.01 12.44
C THR A 72 19.04 20.79 13.00
N GLU A 73 19.38 21.93 12.39
CA GLU A 73 20.46 22.80 12.87
C GLU A 73 20.12 23.44 14.23
N LYS A 74 18.85 23.84 14.41
CA LYS A 74 18.35 24.36 15.69
C LYS A 74 18.41 23.31 16.79
N GLU A 75 17.96 22.09 16.50
CA GLU A 75 18.02 20.96 17.43
C GLU A 75 19.47 20.65 17.81
N TRP A 76 20.39 20.56 16.84
CA TRP A 76 21.81 20.35 17.10
C TRP A 76 22.41 21.44 18.01
N LYS A 77 22.13 22.73 17.73
CA LYS A 77 22.62 23.84 18.55
C LYS A 77 22.08 23.82 19.97
N SER A 78 20.90 23.24 20.19
CA SER A 78 20.29 23.12 21.51
C SER A 78 20.89 22.00 22.38
N ILE A 79 21.67 21.10 21.78
CA ILE A 79 22.38 20.06 22.54
C ILE A 79 23.50 20.73 23.35
N PRO A 80 23.49 20.59 24.70
CA PRO A 80 24.55 21.15 25.53
C PRO A 80 25.90 20.51 25.19
N LYS A 81 26.87 21.33 24.79
CA LYS A 81 28.22 20.89 24.38
C LYS A 81 29.08 20.37 25.54
N SER A 82 28.66 20.61 26.77
CA SER A 82 29.30 20.09 27.97
C SER A 82 28.24 19.65 28.97
N TYR A 83 28.54 18.58 29.70
CA TYR A 83 27.78 18.19 30.87
C TYR A 83 27.90 19.26 31.96
N ALA A 84 26.90 19.34 32.84
CA ALA A 84 27.00 20.22 34.00
C ALA A 84 28.20 19.80 34.87
N ILE A 85 29.19 20.69 35.00
CA ILE A 85 30.33 20.48 35.89
C ILE A 85 29.82 20.73 37.30
N ALA A 86 29.95 19.73 38.18
CA ALA A 86 29.59 19.89 39.58
C ALA A 86 30.48 21.00 40.20
N PRO A 87 29.91 21.91 41.01
CA PRO A 87 30.71 22.95 41.67
C PRO A 87 31.77 22.31 42.59
N PRO A 88 32.92 22.97 42.80
CA PRO A 88 33.93 22.48 43.72
C PRO A 88 33.34 22.33 45.12
N ARG A 89 33.68 21.23 45.82
CA ARG A 89 33.23 21.02 47.20
C ARG A 89 33.97 22.00 48.13
N PRO A 90 33.29 22.55 49.15
CA PRO A 90 33.91 23.43 50.15
C PRO A 90 34.94 22.69 51.02
#